data_AF-A0A261BQF8-F1
#
_entry.id   AF-A0A261BQF8-F1
#
_cell.length_a   1.000
_cell.length_b   1.000
_cell.length_c   1.000
_cell.angle_alpha   90.00
_cell.angle_beta   90.00
_cell.angle_gamma   90.00
#
_symmetry.space_group_name_H-M   'P 1'
#
loop_
_entity.id
_entity.type
_entity.pdbx_description
1 polymer ?
#
loop_
_entity_poly.entity_id
_entity_poly.type
_entity_poly.pdbx_seq_one_letter_code
_entity_poly.pdbx_strand_id
1 'polypeptide(L)'
;MYSISKLLFVTVALTAFASSKSLGNHVADLSVIIAETGLVPPAPELTTEAQQEYMVILTNSSQTIPELEQNTKLWAEKHGLTEKLEEYNTKVLEKLKEFKEKYMSVINNILSAEMKYQDILNNQTLTIDEISNEVDTLLQQYPLEFKTLGCLFDEMLREMKENSSEGDNQQVLNGIQSKQEVMKVMKFLRRK
;
A
#
# COMPACT_ATOMS: atom_id res chain seq x y z
N MET A 1 -37.03 -5.15 -33.29
CA MET A 1 -35.77 -5.90 -33.03
C MET A 1 -34.76 -4.92 -32.49
N TYR A 2 -34.48 -4.97 -31.18
CA TYR A 2 -33.44 -4.17 -30.56
C TYR A 2 -32.09 -4.81 -30.85
N SER A 3 -31.19 -4.08 -31.52
CA SER A 3 -29.77 -4.41 -31.55
C SER A 3 -29.02 -3.21 -31.01
N ILE A 4 -28.66 -3.30 -29.74
CA ILE A 4 -27.80 -2.35 -29.04
C ILE A 4 -26.42 -3.01 -28.99
N SER A 5 -25.51 -2.59 -29.87
CA SER A 5 -24.08 -2.70 -29.58
C SER A 5 -23.47 -1.32 -29.79
N LYS A 6 -23.57 -0.52 -28.73
CA LYS A 6 -22.77 0.68 -28.55
C LYS A 6 -21.31 0.23 -28.38
N LEU A 7 -20.54 0.34 -29.45
CA LEU A 7 -19.10 0.44 -29.37
C LEU A 7 -18.79 1.88 -28.92
N LEU A 8 -18.77 2.11 -27.61
CA LEU A 8 -18.22 3.34 -27.03
C LEU A 8 -16.83 3.01 -26.52
N PHE A 9 -15.83 3.30 -27.37
CA PHE A 9 -14.47 3.54 -26.90
C PHE A 9 -14.50 4.78 -26.01
N VAL A 10 -14.58 4.58 -24.69
CA VAL A 10 -14.18 5.61 -23.73
C VAL A 10 -12.68 5.44 -23.52
N THR A 11 -11.93 6.08 -24.40
CA THR A 11 -10.55 6.46 -24.14
C THR A 11 -10.58 7.51 -23.03
N VAL A 12 -9.87 7.24 -21.94
CA VAL A 12 -9.20 8.17 -20.98
C VAL A 12 -9.19 7.49 -19.60
N ALA A 13 -8.04 6.95 -19.20
CA ALA A 13 -7.40 7.21 -17.89
C ALA A 13 -6.06 6.45 -17.74
N LEU A 14 -4.99 7.24 -17.63
CA LEU A 14 -3.72 6.95 -16.95
C LEU A 14 -2.74 5.92 -17.56
N THR A 15 -2.06 6.34 -18.63
CA THR A 15 -0.64 6.00 -18.88
C THR A 15 0.28 6.73 -17.89
N ALA A 16 0.12 6.49 -16.58
CA ALA A 16 1.00 7.03 -15.55
C ALA A 16 1.08 6.10 -14.32
N PHE A 17 1.50 4.85 -14.53
CA PHE A 17 2.12 4.06 -13.46
C PHE A 17 3.46 3.42 -13.89
N ALA A 18 3.96 3.78 -15.08
CA ALA A 18 5.17 3.20 -15.66
C ALA A 18 6.40 4.14 -15.63
N SER A 19 6.39 5.21 -14.82
CA SER A 19 7.59 6.06 -14.69
C SER A 19 7.74 6.67 -13.30
N SER A 20 7.80 5.83 -12.27
CA SER A 20 8.50 6.18 -11.03
C SER A 20 9.78 5.35 -10.93
N LYS A 21 10.83 5.79 -11.64
CA LYS A 21 12.22 5.29 -11.46
C LYS A 21 12.84 5.71 -10.11
N SER A 22 12.03 6.01 -9.11
CA SER A 22 12.45 6.56 -7.83
C SER A 22 11.62 5.97 -6.69
N LEU A 23 11.75 4.66 -6.50
CA LEU A 23 11.70 4.06 -5.17
C LEU A 23 12.50 2.77 -5.25
N GLY A 24 13.58 2.69 -4.46
CA GLY A 24 14.60 1.65 -4.56
C GLY A 24 14.04 0.25 -4.33
N ASN A 25 14.45 -0.67 -5.19
CA ASN A 25 14.39 -2.13 -5.04
C ASN A 25 13.14 -2.71 -4.37
N HIS A 26 12.12 -2.97 -5.17
CA HIS A 26 11.72 -4.33 -5.58
C HIS A 26 10.42 -4.17 -6.36
N VAL A 27 10.44 -4.52 -7.65
CA VAL A 27 9.27 -4.92 -8.44
C VAL A 27 8.04 -3.99 -8.33
N ALA A 28 7.67 -3.30 -9.42
CA ALA A 28 6.24 -3.20 -9.70
C ALA A 28 5.76 -4.65 -9.81
N ASP A 29 5.38 -5.22 -8.67
CA ASP A 29 5.33 -6.65 -8.41
C ASP A 29 4.51 -7.31 -9.51
N LEU A 30 5.01 -8.42 -10.07
CA LEU A 30 4.23 -9.20 -11.02
C LEU A 30 2.83 -9.46 -10.42
N SER A 31 2.73 -9.59 -9.09
CA SER A 31 1.46 -9.67 -8.36
C SER A 31 0.51 -8.49 -8.62
N VAL A 32 1.01 -7.25 -8.72
CA VAL A 32 0.22 -6.06 -9.03
C VAL A 32 -0.23 -6.08 -10.48
N ILE A 33 0.65 -6.40 -11.43
CA ILE A 33 0.29 -6.49 -12.85
C ILE A 33 -0.74 -7.62 -13.09
N ILE A 34 -0.54 -8.76 -12.44
CA ILE A 34 -1.44 -9.93 -12.49
C ILE A 34 -2.80 -9.58 -11.84
N ALA A 35 -2.80 -8.83 -10.74
CA ALA A 35 -4.03 -8.33 -10.12
C ALA A 35 -4.75 -7.28 -10.99
N GLU A 36 -4.01 -6.38 -11.62
CA GLU A 36 -4.53 -5.33 -12.52
C GLU A 36 -5.16 -5.89 -13.79
N THR A 37 -4.63 -7.01 -14.27
CA THR A 37 -5.15 -7.71 -15.45
C THR A 37 -6.32 -8.63 -15.13
N GLY A 38 -6.66 -8.80 -13.84
CA GLY A 38 -7.68 -9.75 -13.42
C GLY A 38 -7.28 -11.16 -13.84
N LEU A 39 -6.03 -11.53 -13.64
CA LEU A 39 -5.51 -12.86 -14.00
C LEU A 39 -5.01 -13.54 -12.74
N VAL A 40 -5.76 -13.42 -11.65
CA VAL A 40 -5.46 -14.10 -10.38
C VAL A 40 -6.34 -15.34 -10.32
N PRO A 41 -5.82 -16.52 -9.93
CA PRO A 41 -6.62 -17.74 -9.92
C PRO A 41 -7.73 -17.60 -8.87
N PRO A 42 -8.95 -18.08 -9.16
CA PRO A 42 -9.99 -18.15 -8.15
C PRO A 42 -9.54 -19.05 -6.97
N ALA A 43 -9.89 -18.62 -5.76
CA ALA A 43 -9.48 -19.22 -4.48
C ALA A 43 -10.01 -20.68 -4.27
N PRO A 44 -9.61 -21.38 -3.19
CA PRO A 44 -8.91 -22.67 -3.09
C PRO A 44 -9.62 -23.95 -3.56
N GLU A 45 -10.81 -23.89 -4.16
CA GLU A 45 -11.57 -25.07 -4.60
C GLU A 45 -11.09 -25.60 -5.97
N LEU A 46 -9.80 -25.45 -6.25
CA LEU A 46 -9.16 -25.96 -7.47
C LEU A 46 -8.64 -27.37 -7.21
N THR A 47 -8.75 -28.23 -8.22
CA THR A 47 -8.03 -29.51 -8.18
C THR A 47 -6.51 -29.26 -8.18
N THR A 48 -5.73 -30.20 -7.63
CA THR A 48 -4.26 -30.10 -7.64
C THR A 48 -3.71 -29.95 -9.06
N GLU A 49 -4.32 -30.61 -10.04
CA GLU A 49 -3.99 -30.48 -11.45
C GLU A 49 -4.24 -29.06 -11.97
N ALA A 50 -5.43 -28.50 -11.72
CA ALA A 50 -5.76 -27.13 -12.14
C ALA A 50 -4.80 -26.10 -11.52
N GLN A 51 -4.42 -26.28 -10.25
CA GLN A 51 -3.44 -25.41 -9.58
C GLN A 51 -2.05 -25.49 -10.23
N GLN A 52 -1.56 -26.70 -10.51
CA GLN A 52 -0.24 -26.90 -11.10
C GLN A 52 -0.15 -26.32 -12.51
N GLU A 53 -1.16 -26.56 -13.36
CA GLU A 53 -1.21 -26.00 -14.72
C GLU A 53 -1.23 -24.48 -14.70
N TYR A 54 -1.99 -23.92 -13.77
CA TYR A 54 -2.06 -22.49 -13.62
C TYR A 54 -0.76 -21.87 -13.11
N MET A 55 -0.05 -22.54 -12.21
CA MET A 55 1.27 -22.09 -11.75
C MET A 55 2.30 -22.10 -12.89
N VAL A 56 2.23 -23.07 -13.81
CA VAL A 56 3.08 -23.07 -15.02
C VAL A 56 2.80 -21.87 -15.90
N ILE A 57 1.51 -21.50 -16.04
CA ILE A 57 1.12 -20.27 -16.74
C ILE A 57 1.73 -19.07 -16.02
N LEU A 58 1.47 -18.87 -14.72
CA LEU A 58 1.98 -17.68 -14.00
C LEU A 58 3.51 -17.55 -13.98
N THR A 59 4.23 -18.66 -13.87
CA THR A 59 5.69 -18.64 -13.72
C THR A 59 6.44 -18.55 -15.05
N ASN A 60 5.74 -18.61 -16.19
CA ASN A 60 6.34 -18.39 -17.49
C ASN A 60 6.72 -16.91 -17.68
N SER A 61 7.94 -16.55 -17.32
CA SER A 61 8.46 -15.18 -17.42
C SER A 61 8.66 -14.68 -18.85
N SER A 62 8.54 -15.56 -19.85
CA SER A 62 8.72 -15.22 -21.27
C SER A 62 7.43 -14.84 -21.97
N GLN A 63 6.27 -15.04 -21.34
CA GLN A 63 4.98 -14.67 -21.91
C GLN A 63 4.74 -13.16 -21.81
N THR A 64 4.02 -12.62 -22.79
CA THR A 64 3.46 -11.27 -22.75
C THR A 64 2.17 -11.24 -21.94
N ILE A 65 1.71 -10.06 -21.54
CA ILE A 65 0.44 -9.90 -20.82
C ILE A 65 -0.77 -10.45 -21.62
N PRO A 66 -0.92 -10.15 -22.93
CA PRO A 66 -2.01 -10.74 -23.71
C PRO A 66 -1.96 -12.28 -23.81
N GLU A 67 -0.75 -12.85 -23.88
CA GLU A 67 -0.57 -14.30 -23.86
C GLU A 67 -0.97 -14.89 -22.50
N LEU A 68 -0.60 -14.23 -21.41
CA LEU A 68 -1.02 -14.62 -20.06
C LEU A 68 -2.56 -14.58 -19.92
N GLU A 69 -3.21 -13.54 -20.46
CA GLU A 69 -4.67 -13.42 -20.48
C GLU A 69 -5.32 -14.57 -21.26
N GLN A 70 -4.81 -14.84 -22.46
CA GLN A 70 -5.32 -15.90 -23.31
C GLN A 70 -5.13 -17.27 -22.67
N ASN A 71 -3.94 -17.57 -22.14
CA ASN A 71 -3.64 -18.84 -21.49
C ASN A 71 -4.48 -19.06 -20.24
N THR A 72 -4.73 -18.00 -19.45
CA THR A 72 -5.61 -18.05 -18.28
C THR A 72 -7.06 -18.34 -18.66
N LYS A 73 -7.56 -17.76 -19.75
CA LYS A 73 -8.91 -18.06 -20.27
C LYS A 73 -9.03 -19.50 -20.73
N LEU A 74 -8.06 -20.00 -21.50
CA LEU A 74 -8.03 -21.40 -21.96
C LEU A 74 -7.96 -22.38 -20.79
N TRP A 75 -7.17 -22.07 -19.76
CA TRP A 75 -7.12 -22.85 -18.53
C TRP A 75 -8.47 -22.87 -17.81
N ALA A 76 -9.13 -21.72 -17.67
CA ALA A 76 -10.43 -21.65 -17.02
C ALA A 76 -11.51 -22.42 -17.80
N GLU A 77 -11.52 -22.34 -19.13
CA GLU A 77 -12.43 -23.12 -19.98
C GLU A 77 -12.20 -24.62 -19.81
N LYS A 78 -10.94 -25.07 -19.82
CA LYS A 78 -10.56 -26.48 -19.64
C LYS A 78 -11.09 -27.06 -18.32
N HIS A 79 -11.08 -26.27 -17.26
CA HIS A 79 -11.48 -26.70 -15.92
C HIS A 79 -12.91 -26.30 -15.52
N GLY A 80 -13.70 -25.70 -16.44
CA GLY A 80 -15.07 -25.27 -16.16
C GLY A 80 -15.17 -24.12 -15.16
N LEU A 81 -14.15 -23.25 -15.10
CA LEU A 81 -13.99 -22.16 -14.14
C LEU A 81 -14.27 -20.78 -14.73
N THR A 82 -14.73 -20.67 -15.97
CA THR A 82 -14.90 -19.40 -16.68
C THR A 82 -15.73 -18.38 -15.90
N GLU A 83 -16.92 -18.77 -15.41
CA GLU A 83 -17.79 -17.89 -14.63
C GLU A 83 -17.15 -17.49 -13.30
N LYS A 84 -16.50 -18.45 -12.62
CA LYS A 84 -15.82 -18.23 -11.33
C LYS A 84 -14.63 -17.29 -11.48
N LEU A 85 -13.88 -17.42 -12.57
CA LEU A 85 -12.78 -16.54 -12.91
C LEU A 85 -13.28 -15.12 -13.17
N GLU A 86 -14.35 -14.95 -13.96
CA GLU A 86 -14.92 -13.63 -14.25
C GLU A 86 -15.46 -12.92 -13.00
N GLU A 87 -16.18 -13.64 -12.14
CA GLU A 87 -16.68 -13.11 -10.86
C GLU A 87 -15.52 -12.69 -9.94
N TYR A 88 -14.51 -13.55 -9.82
CA TYR A 88 -13.34 -13.30 -8.99
C TYR A 88 -12.54 -12.11 -9.51
N ASN A 89 -12.32 -12.02 -10.81
CA ASN A 89 -11.63 -10.90 -11.45
C ASN A 89 -12.34 -9.57 -11.19
N THR A 90 -13.67 -9.56 -11.32
CA THR A 90 -14.47 -8.36 -11.03
C THR A 90 -14.24 -7.88 -9.60
N LYS A 91 -14.31 -8.80 -8.63
CA LYS A 91 -14.08 -8.50 -7.20
C LYS A 91 -12.64 -8.03 -6.92
N VAL A 92 -11.65 -8.68 -7.52
CA VAL A 92 -10.23 -8.32 -7.36
C VAL A 92 -9.95 -6.94 -7.94
N LEU A 93 -10.47 -6.64 -9.13
CA LEU A 93 -10.28 -5.34 -9.78
C LEU A 93 -10.93 -4.21 -8.98
N GLU A 94 -12.13 -4.43 -8.42
CA GLU A 94 -12.77 -3.46 -7.53
C GLU A 94 -11.93 -3.20 -6.27
N LYS A 95 -11.46 -4.25 -5.60
CA LYS A 95 -10.62 -4.13 -4.41
C LYS A 95 -9.27 -3.48 -4.70
N LEU A 96 -8.69 -3.76 -5.86
CA LEU A 96 -7.44 -3.14 -6.28
C LEU A 96 -7.63 -1.65 -6.58
N LYS A 97 -8.76 -1.27 -7.17
CA LYS A 97 -9.11 0.14 -7.36
C LYS A 97 -9.24 0.86 -6.01
N GLU A 98 -9.99 0.29 -5.06
CA GLU A 98 -10.10 0.83 -3.70
C GLU A 98 -8.71 0.98 -3.04
N PHE A 99 -7.86 -0.04 -3.17
CA PHE A 99 -6.50 -0.01 -2.66
C PHE A 99 -5.67 1.13 -3.28
N LYS A 100 -5.70 1.28 -4.60
CA LYS A 100 -4.98 2.33 -5.33
C LYS A 100 -5.44 3.72 -4.93
N GLU A 101 -6.75 3.94 -4.86
CA GLU A 101 -7.33 5.22 -4.44
C GLU A 101 -6.88 5.56 -3.01
N LYS A 102 -6.93 4.59 -2.11
CA LYS A 102 -6.47 4.75 -0.73
C LYS A 102 -4.97 5.01 -0.64
N TYR A 103 -4.16 4.26 -1.38
CA TYR A 103 -2.70 4.43 -1.43
C TYR A 103 -2.32 5.83 -1.92
N MET A 104 -2.94 6.29 -3.02
CA MET A 104 -2.71 7.63 -3.55
C MET A 104 -3.19 8.72 -2.58
N SER A 105 -4.32 8.50 -1.90
CA SER A 105 -4.78 9.43 -0.85
C SER A 105 -3.74 9.60 0.25
N VAL A 106 -3.14 8.50 0.73
CA VAL A 106 -2.10 8.55 1.77
C VAL A 106 -0.90 9.34 1.27
N ILE A 107 -0.37 9.02 0.08
CA ILE A 107 0.77 9.74 -0.51
C ILE A 107 0.50 11.26 -0.58
N ASN A 108 -0.67 11.64 -1.08
CA ASN A 108 -1.02 13.04 -1.26
C ASN A 108 -1.21 13.78 0.07
N ASN A 109 -1.58 13.07 1.14
CA ASN A 109 -1.89 13.66 2.44
C ASN A 109 -0.70 13.67 3.43
N ILE A 110 0.34 12.85 3.24
CA ILE A 110 1.45 12.70 4.19
C ILE A 110 2.05 14.05 4.61
N LEU A 111 2.37 14.92 3.64
CA LEU A 111 2.97 16.22 3.94
C LEU A 111 2.02 17.14 4.71
N SER A 112 0.74 17.14 4.35
CA SER A 112 -0.26 17.94 5.05
C SER A 112 -0.48 17.47 6.49
N ALA A 113 -0.50 16.14 6.71
CA ALA A 113 -0.62 15.56 8.04
C ALA A 113 0.60 15.93 8.92
N GLU A 114 1.81 15.87 8.36
CA GLU A 114 3.04 16.27 9.06
C GLU A 114 3.03 17.76 9.41
N MET A 115 2.64 18.65 8.48
CA MET A 115 2.55 20.09 8.75
C MET A 115 1.59 20.38 9.90
N LYS A 116 0.39 19.79 9.90
CA LYS A 116 -0.57 19.94 10.99
C LYS A 116 -0.02 19.45 12.32
N TYR A 117 0.72 18.34 12.30
CA TYR A 117 1.36 17.81 13.50
C TYR A 117 2.41 18.78 14.06
N GLN A 118 3.25 19.34 13.20
CA GLN A 118 4.24 20.36 13.60
C GLN A 118 3.57 21.64 14.11
N ASP A 119 2.46 22.07 13.50
CA ASP A 119 1.72 23.25 13.95
C ASP A 119 1.18 23.05 15.39
N ILE A 120 0.67 21.85 15.71
CA ILE A 120 0.22 21.52 17.07
C ILE A 120 1.41 21.53 18.04
N LEU A 121 2.53 20.88 17.69
CA LEU A 121 3.70 20.78 18.56
C LEU A 121 4.39 22.12 18.82
N ASN A 122 4.35 23.03 17.86
CA ASN A 122 4.97 24.35 17.95
C ASN A 122 4.02 25.40 18.55
N ASN A 123 2.77 25.03 18.86
CA ASN A 123 1.81 25.94 19.45
C ASN A 123 2.11 26.19 20.94
N GLN A 124 2.76 27.32 21.21
CA GLN A 124 3.14 27.74 22.57
C GLN A 124 1.96 28.16 23.46
N THR A 125 0.75 28.26 22.90
CA THR A 125 -0.44 28.66 23.65
C THR A 125 -1.20 27.47 24.24
N LEU A 126 -0.99 26.27 23.70
CA LEU A 126 -1.63 25.05 24.19
C LEU A 126 -0.90 24.50 25.42
N THR A 127 -1.67 23.96 26.34
CA THR A 127 -1.17 23.12 27.42
C THR A 127 -0.74 21.75 26.89
N ILE A 128 0.04 21.01 27.68
CA ILE A 128 0.50 19.66 27.32
C ILE A 128 -0.68 18.70 27.07
N ASP A 129 -1.76 18.84 27.84
CA ASP A 129 -2.96 18.00 27.68
C ASP A 129 -3.73 18.36 26.41
N GLU A 130 -3.84 19.64 26.08
CA GLU A 130 -4.46 20.08 24.82
C GLU A 130 -3.66 19.64 23.60
N ILE A 131 -2.33 19.82 23.60
CA ILE A 131 -1.43 19.29 22.56
C ILE A 131 -1.70 17.81 22.34
N SER A 132 -1.80 17.04 23.42
CA SER A 132 -1.97 15.61 23.25
C SER A 132 -3.36 15.21 22.77
N ASN A 133 -4.42 15.91 23.17
CA ASN A 133 -5.76 15.67 22.65
C ASN A 133 -5.85 16.03 21.16
N GLU A 134 -5.22 17.13 20.74
CA GLU A 134 -5.15 17.53 19.35
C GLU A 134 -4.34 16.53 18.51
N VAL A 135 -3.19 16.07 19.02
CA VAL A 135 -2.40 15.01 18.36
C VAL A 135 -3.21 13.70 18.26
N ASP A 136 -3.87 13.27 19.34
CA ASP A 136 -4.68 12.04 19.32
C ASP A 136 -5.84 12.14 18.30
N THR A 137 -6.45 13.32 18.18
CA THR A 137 -7.46 13.61 17.16
C THR A 137 -6.87 13.55 15.75
N LEU A 138 -5.69 14.14 15.54
CA LEU A 138 -5.00 14.16 14.25
C LEU A 138 -4.57 12.74 13.81
N LEU A 139 -4.10 11.91 14.75
CA LEU A 139 -3.76 10.51 14.51
C LEU A 139 -4.97 9.67 14.07
N GLN A 140 -6.16 9.98 14.58
CA GLN A 140 -7.40 9.32 14.16
C GLN A 140 -7.85 9.75 12.76
N GLN A 141 -7.58 11.00 12.38
CA GLN A 141 -7.91 11.53 11.05
C GLN A 141 -6.99 11.01 9.95
N TYR A 142 -5.70 10.78 10.26
CA TYR A 142 -4.68 10.39 9.29
C TYR A 142 -3.91 9.10 9.70
N PRO A 143 -4.61 7.98 9.96
CA PRO A 143 -4.01 6.83 10.62
C PRO A 143 -2.95 6.12 9.77
N LEU A 144 -3.00 6.21 8.43
CA LEU A 144 -2.02 5.56 7.56
C LEU A 144 -0.84 6.47 7.25
N GLU A 145 -1.07 7.77 7.14
CA GLU A 145 -0.04 8.78 6.96
C GLU A 145 0.91 8.76 8.15
N PHE A 146 0.39 8.79 9.38
CA PHE A 146 1.25 8.72 10.58
C PHE A 146 1.93 7.37 10.78
N LYS A 147 1.31 6.26 10.35
CA LYS A 147 2.02 4.96 10.33
C LYS A 147 3.19 5.00 9.36
N THR A 148 2.99 5.60 8.18
CA THR A 148 4.04 5.72 7.16
C THR A 148 5.17 6.62 7.63
N LEU A 149 4.85 7.78 8.20
CA LEU A 149 5.82 8.69 8.82
C LEU A 149 6.58 8.02 9.97
N GLY A 150 5.89 7.23 10.80
CA GLY A 150 6.51 6.43 11.85
C GLY A 150 7.52 5.42 11.29
N CYS A 151 7.16 4.68 10.25
CA CYS A 151 8.09 3.76 9.58
C CYS A 151 9.32 4.48 9.01
N LEU A 152 9.11 5.63 8.36
CA LEU A 152 10.22 6.45 7.83
C LEU A 152 11.14 6.95 8.96
N PHE A 153 10.54 7.39 10.07
CA PHE A 153 11.30 7.82 11.24
C PHE A 153 12.13 6.66 11.83
N ASP A 154 11.54 5.48 11.98
CA ASP A 154 12.24 4.29 12.47
C ASP A 154 13.38 3.87 11.53
N GLU A 155 13.18 4.00 10.22
CA GLU A 155 14.22 3.76 9.21
C GLU A 155 15.39 4.74 9.35
N MET A 156 15.10 6.05 9.42
CA MET A 156 16.13 7.06 9.64
C MET A 156 16.89 6.84 10.95
N LEU A 157 16.19 6.43 12.02
CA LEU A 157 16.84 6.08 13.29
C LEU A 157 17.75 4.86 13.18
N ARG A 158 17.38 3.87 12.37
CA ARG A 158 18.22 2.70 12.10
C ARG A 158 19.48 3.10 11.34
N GLU A 159 19.33 3.87 10.27
CA GLU A 159 20.48 4.38 9.48
C GLU A 159 21.44 5.20 10.35
N MET A 160 20.92 6.07 11.23
CA MET A 160 21.76 6.84 12.16
C MET A 160 22.55 5.93 13.12
N LYS A 161 21.95 4.86 13.64
CA LYS A 161 22.62 3.90 14.52
C LYS A 161 23.73 3.14 13.80
N GLU A 162 23.46 2.68 12.59
CA GLU A 162 24.41 1.92 11.78
C GLU A 162 25.63 2.78 11.40
N ASN A 163 25.43 4.09 11.23
CA ASN A 163 26.50 5.06 10.92
C ASN A 163 27.12 5.74 12.17
N SER A 164 26.76 5.33 13.40
CA SER A 164 27.08 6.06 14.64
C SER A 164 28.51 5.90 15.20
N SER A 165 29.50 5.56 14.38
CA SER A 165 30.91 5.60 14.84
C SER A 165 31.40 7.01 15.21
N GLU A 166 30.61 8.06 14.94
CA GLU A 166 30.85 9.45 15.33
C GLU A 166 30.05 9.84 16.59
N GLY A 167 30.74 10.37 17.60
CA GLY A 167 30.20 10.64 18.95
C GLY A 167 28.97 11.55 19.01
N ASP A 168 28.78 12.43 18.03
CA ASP A 168 27.63 13.35 17.96
C ASP A 168 26.31 12.60 17.69
N ASN A 169 26.34 11.56 16.84
CA ASN A 169 25.16 10.75 16.54
C ASN A 169 24.67 9.98 17.77
N GLN A 170 25.58 9.54 18.64
CA GLN A 170 25.22 8.85 19.88
C GLN A 170 24.48 9.76 20.87
N GLN A 171 24.86 11.04 20.97
CA GLN A 171 24.20 12.00 21.85
C GLN A 171 22.76 12.28 21.39
N VAL A 172 22.56 12.43 20.08
CA VAL A 172 21.22 12.62 19.47
C VAL A 172 20.34 11.39 19.69
N LEU A 173 20.87 10.18 19.47
CA LEU A 173 20.13 8.93 19.67
C LEU A 173 19.68 8.75 21.13
N ASN A 174 20.54 9.08 22.10
CA ASN A 174 20.21 9.02 23.52
C ASN A 174 19.08 10.01 23.89
N GLY A 175 19.10 11.21 23.29
CA GLY A 175 18.04 12.22 23.46
C GLY A 175 16.70 11.74 22.91
N ILE A 176 16.70 11.13 21.71
CA ILE A 176 15.48 10.59 21.09
C ILE A 176 14.89 9.45 21.92
N GLN A 177 15.72 8.50 22.38
CA GLN A 177 15.27 7.41 23.24
C GLN A 177 14.67 7.91 24.55
N SER A 178 15.32 8.88 25.19
CA SER A 178 14.82 9.49 26.43
C SER A 178 13.44 10.13 26.20
N LYS A 179 13.23 10.84 25.09
CA LYS A 179 11.94 11.44 24.72
C LYS A 179 10.85 10.37 24.50
N GLN A 180 11.18 9.26 23.85
CA GLN A 180 10.23 8.15 23.64
C GLN A 180 9.78 7.51 24.96
N GLU A 181 10.71 7.27 25.89
CA GLU A 181 10.39 6.71 27.20
C GLU A 181 9.52 7.66 28.03
N VAL A 182 9.84 8.95 28.03
CA VAL A 182 9.01 9.97 28.69
C VAL A 182 7.59 10.01 28.09
N MET A 183 7.44 9.94 26.77
CA MET A 183 6.11 9.88 26.13
C MET A 183 5.34 8.60 26.49
N LYS A 184 6.00 7.44 26.60
CA LYS A 184 5.35 6.19 27.05
C LYS A 184 4.82 6.34 28.48
N VAL A 185 5.61 6.92 29.38
CA VAL A 185 5.21 7.18 30.76
C VAL A 185 4.02 8.14 30.82
N MET A 186 4.04 9.25 30.06
CA MET A 186 2.92 10.18 30.00
C MET A 186 1.63 9.51 29.50
N LYS A 187 1.71 8.69 28.43
CA LYS A 187 0.56 7.93 27.92
C LYS A 187 0.02 6.92 28.94
N PHE A 188 0.90 6.31 29.74
CA PHE A 188 0.49 5.41 30.82
C PHE A 188 -0.25 6.15 31.94
N LEU A 189 0.25 7.33 32.34
CA LEU A 189 -0.35 8.15 33.40
C LEU A 189 -1.74 8.68 33.01
N ARG A 190 -1.99 9.00 31.74
CA ARG A 190 -3.30 9.47 31.27
C ARG A 190 -4.39 8.36 31.22
N ARG A 191 -4.00 7.10 31.28
CA ARG A 191 -4.95 5.95 31.25
C ARG A 191 -5.46 5.54 32.63
N LYS A 192 -4.99 6.19 33.70
CA LYS A 192 -5.48 6.02 35.09
C LYS A 192 -6.42 7.14 35.46
#